data_AF-A0A110B1V8-F1
#
_entry.id   AF-A0A110B1V8-F1
#
_cell.length_a   1.000
_cell.length_b   1.000
_cell.length_c   1.000
_cell.angle_alpha   90.00
_cell.angle_beta   90.00
_cell.angle_gamma   90.00
#
_symmetry.space_group_name_H-M   'P 1'
#
loop_
_entity.id
_entity.type
_entity.pdbx_description
1 polymer ?
#
loop_
_entity_poly.entity_id
_entity_poly.type
_entity_poly.pdbx_seq_one_letter_code
_entity_poly.pdbx_strand_id
1 'polypeptide(L)' 'MYNLQVSPTDVQASLRKHVLADGFDLTFDMEKSKGVYIYDSKHDRTLLDFLHASPRCLWVIITLK' A
#
# COMPACT_ATOMS: atom_id res chain seq x y z
N MET A 1 -14.00 -1.29 -22.63
CA MET A 1 -13.27 -1.25 -21.36
C MET A 1 -13.10 0.20 -20.97
N TYR A 2 -13.69 0.64 -19.86
CA TYR A 2 -13.52 2.03 -19.41
C TYR A 2 -12.08 2.23 -18.96
N ASN A 3 -11.38 3.16 -19.61
CA ASN A 3 -10.02 3.53 -19.25
C ASN A 3 -10.07 4.53 -18.09
N LEU A 4 -10.29 4.04 -16.87
CA LEU A 4 -10.23 4.85 -15.66
C LEU A 4 -8.76 5.02 -15.26
N GLN A 5 -8.04 5.85 -16.00
CA GLN A 5 -6.70 6.31 -15.61
C GLN A 5 -6.85 7.38 -14.54
N VAL A 6 -6.94 6.94 -13.29
CA VAL A 6 -6.84 7.84 -12.13
C VAL A 6 -5.38 7.85 -11.69
N SER A 7 -4.81 9.05 -11.56
CA SER A 7 -3.47 9.21 -10.99
C SER A 7 -3.43 8.61 -9.58
N PRO A 8 -2.34 7.94 -9.15
CA PRO A 8 -2.20 7.45 -7.78
C PRO A 8 -2.44 8.52 -6.70
N THR A 9 -2.19 9.78 -7.01
CA THR A 9 -2.43 10.94 -6.13
C THR A 9 -3.92 11.27 -5.94
N ASP A 10 -4.76 10.92 -6.91
CA ASP A 10 -6.17 11.34 -6.99
C ASP A 10 -7.15 10.23 -6.58
N VAL A 11 -6.63 9.05 -6.24
CA VAL A 11 -7.41 7.88 -5.83
C VAL A 11 -8.28 8.19 -4.61
N GLN A 12 -7.70 8.77 -3.54
CA GLN A 12 -8.48 9.12 -2.35
C GLN A 12 -9.58 10.15 -2.63
N ALA A 13 -9.30 11.17 -3.45
CA ALA A 13 -10.28 12.19 -3.80
C ALA A 13 -11.48 11.59 -4.56
N SER A 14 -11.22 10.56 -5.37
CA SER A 14 -12.25 9.82 -6.09
C SER A 14 -13.06 8.92 -5.14
N LEU A 15 -12.41 8.22 -4.22
CA LEU A 15 -13.06 7.34 -3.24
C LEU A 15 -13.93 8.12 -2.24
N ARG A 16 -13.48 9.29 -1.77
CA ARG A 16 -14.23 10.15 -0.81
C ARG A 16 -15.62 10.57 -1.29
N LYS A 17 -15.87 10.57 -2.60
CA LYS A 17 -17.18 10.90 -3.17
C LYS A 17 -18.24 9.80 -2.93
N HIS A 18 -17.79 8.58 -2.66
CA HIS A 18 -18.65 7.40 -2.62
C HIS A 18 -18.49 6.57 -1.34
N VAL A 19 -17.39 6.74 -0.61
CA VAL A 19 -17.03 5.95 0.57
C VAL A 19 -16.38 6.86 1.62
N LEU A 20 -16.57 6.54 2.90
CA LEU A 20 -15.79 7.13 3.98
C LEU A 20 -14.32 6.68 3.83
N ALA A 21 -13.44 7.60 3.42
CA ALA A 21 -12.03 7.30 3.19
C ALA A 21 -11.16 7.98 4.27
N ASP A 22 -11.30 7.49 5.51
CA ASP A 22 -10.57 7.92 6.71
C ASP A 22 -9.38 7.01 7.06
N GLY A 23 -9.12 6.00 6.22
CA GLY A 23 -7.98 5.11 6.35
C GLY A 23 -6.63 5.79 6.06
N PHE A 24 -5.59 4.95 5.92
CA PHE A 24 -4.24 5.43 5.68
C PHE A 24 -4.11 6.23 4.38
N ASP A 25 -3.28 7.28 4.44
CA ASP A 25 -2.94 8.08 3.26
C ASP A 25 -1.83 7.42 2.42
N LEU A 26 -2.16 6.28 1.83
CA LEU A 26 -1.27 5.51 0.97
C LEU A 26 -2.02 5.03 -0.28
N THR A 27 -1.31 4.95 -1.40
CA THR A 27 -1.82 4.30 -2.62
C THR A 27 -0.97 3.08 -2.91
N PHE A 28 -1.53 1.90 -2.63
CA PHE A 28 -0.84 0.62 -2.78
C PHE A 28 -0.55 0.29 -4.24
N ASP A 29 0.72 0.14 -4.59
CA ASP A 29 1.14 -0.29 -5.93
C ASP A 29 1.32 -1.81 -5.99
N MET A 30 0.43 -2.49 -6.72
CA MET A 30 0.45 -3.95 -6.82
C MET A 30 1.63 -4.53 -7.59
N GLU A 31 2.24 -3.77 -8.50
CA GLU A 31 3.35 -4.27 -9.33
C GLU A 31 4.70 -4.10 -8.63
N LYS A 32 4.87 -2.97 -7.92
CA LYS A 32 6.11 -2.65 -7.21
C LYS A 32 6.19 -3.28 -5.82
N SER A 33 5.05 -3.47 -5.14
CA SER A 33 5.04 -4.08 -3.79
C SER A 33 5.41 -5.57 -3.85
N LYS A 34 6.31 -6.01 -2.96
CA LYS A 34 6.82 -7.39 -2.94
C LYS A 34 7.15 -7.87 -1.53
N GLY A 35 6.68 -9.06 -1.19
CA GLY A 35 7.01 -9.71 0.09
C GLY A 35 6.48 -8.91 1.28
N VAL A 36 7.38 -8.49 2.16
CA VAL A 36 7.08 -7.65 3.34
C VAL A 36 7.13 -6.16 3.03
N TYR A 37 7.29 -5.76 1.78
CA TYR A 37 7.45 -4.36 1.41
C TYR A 37 6.26 -3.89 0.58
N ILE A 38 5.58 -2.85 1.08
CA ILE A 38 4.54 -2.10 0.38
C ILE A 38 5.20 -0.91 -0.31
N TYR A 39 4.96 -0.72 -1.61
CA TYR A 39 5.30 0.52 -2.30
C TYR A 39 4.09 1.45 -2.30
N ASP A 40 4.27 2.63 -1.72
CA ASP A 40 3.29 3.71 -1.72
C ASP A 40 3.56 4.62 -2.93
N SER A 41 2.73 4.48 -3.97
CA SER A 41 2.82 5.26 -5.20
C SER A 41 2.35 6.71 -5.05
N LYS A 42 1.76 7.07 -3.91
CA LYS A 42 1.41 8.47 -3.64
C LYS A 42 2.62 9.29 -3.19
N HIS A 43 3.51 8.68 -2.41
CA HIS A 43 4.66 9.34 -1.79
C HIS A 43 6.02 8.82 -2.27
N ASP A 44 6.02 7.92 -3.27
CA ASP A 44 7.21 7.27 -3.83
C ASP A 44 8.16 6.67 -2.78
N ARG A 45 7.59 5.94 -1.83
CA ARG A 45 8.34 5.33 -0.72
C ARG A 45 7.96 3.87 -0.51
N THR A 46 8.93 3.10 -0.04
CA THR A 46 8.73 1.70 0.33
C THR A 46 8.56 1.59 1.85
N LEU A 47 7.44 1.02 2.29
CA LEU A 47 7.06 0.79 3.67
C LEU A 47 7.23 -0.68 4.02
N LEU A 48 7.76 -0.97 5.21
CA LEU A 48 7.82 -2.33 5.74
C LEU A 48 6.45 -2.70 6.32
N ASP A 49 5.86 -3.76 5.79
CA ASP A 49 4.56 -4.30 6.15
C ASP A 49 4.68 -5.32 7.28
N PHE A 50 4.16 -4.95 8.44
CA PHE A 50 4.07 -5.80 9.62
C PHE A 50 2.72 -6.52 9.76
N LEU A 51 1.75 -6.23 8.88
CA LEU A 51 0.37 -6.72 8.96
C LEU A 51 0.11 -7.91 8.03
N HIS A 52 0.65 -7.90 6.81
CA HIS A 52 0.55 -9.04 5.88
C HIS A 52 1.81 -9.92 5.86
N ALA A 53 2.77 -9.66 6.73
CA ALA A 53 3.94 -10.50 6.93
C ALA A 53 3.50 -11.94 7.25
N SER A 54 3.56 -12.82 6.26
CA SER A 54 3.43 -14.29 6.40
C SER A 54 4.21 -14.76 7.64
N PRO A 55 3.79 -15.85 8.33
CA PRO A 55 4.50 -16.35 9.53
C PRO A 55 6.01 -16.62 9.31
N ARG A 56 6.45 -16.79 8.04
CA ARG A 56 7.89 -16.84 7.68
C ARG A 56 8.65 -15.52 7.87
N CYS A 57 7.95 -14.38 7.77
CA CYS A 57 8.50 -13.03 7.90
C CYS A 57 8.56 -12.56 9.35
N LEU A 58 7.69 -13.09 10.24
CA LEU A 58 7.77 -12.84 11.67
C LEU A 58 9.13 -13.27 12.25
N TRP A 59 9.71 -14.34 11.70
CA TRP A 59 11.04 -14.81 12.05
C TRP A 59 12.14 -13.78 11.74
N VAL A 60 12.06 -13.06 10.62
CA VAL A 60 13.04 -12.03 10.23
C VAL A 60 13.09 -10.87 11.21
N ILE A 61 11.96 -10.55 11.85
CA ILE A 61 11.87 -9.49 12.85
C ILE A 61 12.43 -9.96 14.19
N ILE A 62 12.25 -11.24 14.54
CA ILE A 62 12.75 -11.83 15.80
C ILE A 62 14.28 -12.05 15.74
N THR A 63 14.85 -12.37 14.57
CA THR A 63 16.31 -12.57 14.41
C THR A 63 17.13 -11.29 14.21
N LEU A 64 16.49 -10.11 14.10
CA LEU A 64 17.17 -8.81 14.13
C LEU A 64 17.33 -8.24 15.55
N LYS A 65 17.10 -9.06 16.59
CA LYS A 65 17.45 -8.79 17.98
C LYS A 65 18.67 -9.60 18.40
#